data_AF-A0A5B7B1N9-F1
#
_entry.id   AF-A0A5B7B1N9-F1
#
_cell.length_a   1.000
_cell.length_b   1.000
_cell.length_c   1.000
_cell.angle_alpha   90.00
_cell.angle_beta   90.00
_cell.angle_gamma   90.00
#
_symmetry.space_group_name_H-M   'P 1'
#
loop_
_entity.id
_entity.type
_entity.pdbx_description
1 polymer ?
#
loop_
_entity_poly.entity_id
_entity_poly.type
_entity_poly.pdbx_seq_one_letter_code
_entity_poly.pdbx_strand_id
1 'polypeptide(L)'
;LVLELLQRIARVIKDYLGFLNEDSFRKNFVLVYELLDEVIDFGFVQTTSTEVLKSYVFNEPIVVDAAHLPALGPAGIFMQGTKRMPGTAVTKSVVANEPGGRKR
;
A
#
# COMPACT_ATOMS: atom_id res chain seq x y z
N LEU A 1 -20.52 0.33 -11.26
CA LEU A 1 -19.55 -0.59 -11.91
C LEU A 1 -18.16 0.05 -12.02
N VAL A 2 -17.93 1.10 -12.80
CA VAL A 2 -16.60 1.72 -12.93
C VAL A 2 -16.04 2.23 -11.59
N LEU A 3 -16.84 2.95 -10.81
CA LEU A 3 -16.39 3.45 -9.50
C LEU A 3 -16.02 2.32 -8.52
N GLU A 4 -16.76 1.21 -8.56
CA GLU A 4 -16.46 0.04 -7.75
C GLU A 4 -15.15 -0.63 -8.18
N LEU A 5 -14.91 -0.72 -9.48
CA LEU A 5 -13.64 -1.22 -10.01
C LEU A 5 -12.47 -0.34 -9.55
N LEU A 6 -12.60 0.99 -9.66
CA LEU A 6 -11.57 1.92 -9.18
C LEU A 6 -11.30 1.76 -7.67
N GLN A 7 -12.34 1.53 -6.86
CA GLN A 7 -12.18 1.25 -5.43
C GLN A 7 -11.43 -0.07 -5.18
N ARG A 8 -11.70 -1.12 -5.97
CA ARG A 8 -10.98 -2.39 -5.87
C ARG A 8 -9.51 -2.26 -6.30
N ILE A 9 -9.24 -1.53 -7.38
CA ILE A 9 -7.87 -1.23 -7.81
C ILE A 9 -7.11 -0.47 -6.73
N ALA A 10 -7.72 0.59 -6.17
CA ALA A 10 -7.12 1.34 -5.08
C ALA A 10 -6.82 0.47 -3.85
N ARG A 11 -7.69 -0.52 -3.56
CA ARG A 11 -7.48 -1.49 -2.50
C ARG A 11 -6.31 -2.44 -2.80
N VAL A 12 -6.24 -3.00 -4.01
CA VAL A 12 -5.11 -3.86 -4.45
C VAL A 12 -3.79 -3.10 -4.32
N ILE A 13 -3.72 -1.89 -4.88
CA ILE A 13 -2.54 -1.02 -4.77
C ILE A 13 -2.19 -0.79 -3.29
N LYS A 14 -3.17 -0.44 -2.45
CA LYS A 14 -2.93 -0.26 -1.01
C LYS A 14 -2.44 -1.54 -0.31
N ASP A 15 -2.93 -2.72 -0.68
CA ASP A 15 -2.49 -3.98 -0.09
C ASP A 15 -1.01 -4.27 -0.39
N TYR A 16 -0.55 -3.93 -1.60
CA TYR A 16 0.85 -4.03 -2.02
C TYR A 16 1.75 -2.95 -1.40
N LEU A 17 1.32 -1.69 -1.35
CA LEU A 17 2.14 -0.58 -0.86
C LEU A 17 2.04 -0.37 0.66
N GLY A 18 1.04 -0.94 1.32
CA GLY A 18 0.69 -0.71 2.73
C GLY A 18 -0.15 0.56 2.95
N PHE A 19 0.27 1.68 2.36
CA PHE A 19 -0.52 2.91 2.29
C PHE A 19 -0.48 3.51 0.88
N LEU A 20 -1.55 4.22 0.53
CA LEU A 20 -1.68 4.88 -0.77
C LEU A 20 -1.63 6.39 -0.56
N ASN A 21 -0.49 6.98 -0.88
CA ASN A 21 -0.28 8.43 -0.96
C ASN A 21 0.63 8.75 -2.15
N GLU A 22 0.83 10.04 -2.43
CA GLU A 22 1.59 10.47 -3.62
C GLU A 22 3.06 9.98 -3.62
N ASP A 23 3.72 9.96 -2.46
CA ASP A 23 5.12 9.56 -2.32
C ASP A 23 5.31 8.04 -2.51
N SER A 24 4.47 7.23 -1.85
CA SER A 24 4.44 5.77 -2.02
C SER A 24 4.11 5.38 -3.45
N PHE A 25 3.14 6.03 -4.08
CA PHE A 25 2.79 5.76 -5.47
C PHE A 25 3.93 6.10 -6.42
N ARG A 26 4.57 7.27 -6.28
CA ARG A 26 5.70 7.68 -7.13
C ARG A 26 6.89 6.75 -7.01
N LYS A 27 7.23 6.32 -5.79
CA LYS A 27 8.35 5.39 -5.56
C LYS A 27 8.07 3.99 -6.10
N ASN A 28 6.80 3.56 -6.10
CA ASN A 28 6.38 2.25 -6.56
C ASN A 28 5.78 2.26 -7.97
N PHE A 29 6.08 3.27 -8.79
CA PHE A 29 5.41 3.46 -10.08
C PHE A 29 5.44 2.21 -10.95
N VAL A 30 6.60 1.56 -11.12
CA VAL A 30 6.76 0.34 -11.91
C VAL A 30 5.85 -0.79 -11.42
N LEU A 31 5.84 -1.05 -10.11
CA LEU A 31 4.95 -2.05 -9.48
C LEU A 31 3.47 -1.71 -9.72
N VAL A 32 3.10 -0.44 -9.63
CA VAL A 32 1.70 -0.04 -9.88
C VAL A 32 1.27 -0.31 -11.32
N TYR A 33 2.13 -0.05 -12.31
CA TYR A 33 1.78 -0.38 -13.71
C TYR A 33 1.64 -1.88 -13.93
N GLU A 34 2.55 -2.67 -13.38
CA GLU A 34 2.44 -4.13 -13.44
C GLU A 34 1.12 -4.62 -12.82
N LEU A 35 0.72 -4.08 -11.67
CA LEU A 35 -0.58 -4.38 -11.08
C LEU A 35 -1.75 -3.99 -11.98
N LEU A 36 -1.68 -2.86 -12.67
CA LEU A 36 -2.75 -2.40 -13.55
C LEU A 36 -2.90 -3.29 -14.79
N ASP A 37 -1.78 -3.71 -15.38
CA ASP A 37 -1.77 -4.59 -16.55
C ASP A 37 -2.32 -6.00 -16.21
N GLU A 38 -2.05 -6.51 -15.02
CA GLU A 38 -2.61 -7.80 -14.56
C GLU A 38 -4.08 -7.70 -14.10
N VAL A 39 -4.52 -6.53 -13.64
CA VAL A 39 -5.92 -6.32 -13.20
C VAL A 39 -6.85 -6.07 -14.39
N ILE A 40 -6.39 -5.32 -15.40
CA ILE A 40 -7.17 -4.96 -16.59
C ILE A 40 -6.36 -5.28 -17.84
N ASP A 41 -6.94 -6.10 -18.71
CA ASP A 41 -6.38 -6.37 -20.04
C ASP A 41 -7.42 -6.07 -21.12
N PHE A 42 -7.01 -5.34 -22.16
CA PHE A 42 -7.88 -4.83 -23.23
C PHE A 42 -9.19 -4.16 -22.74
N GLY A 43 -9.16 -3.54 -21.55
CA GLY A 43 -10.34 -2.88 -20.95
C GLY A 43 -11.29 -3.81 -20.20
N PHE A 44 -10.96 -5.10 -20.07
CA PHE A 44 -11.71 -6.08 -19.30
C PHE A 44 -10.98 -6.42 -18.00
N VAL A 45 -11.73 -6.56 -16.91
CA VAL A 45 -11.17 -6.95 -15.60
C VAL A 45 -10.85 -8.43 -15.61
N GLN A 46 -9.58 -8.79 -15.41
CA GLN A 46 -9.17 -10.18 -15.27
C GLN A 46 -9.32 -10.66 -13.82
N THR A 47 -8.70 -9.96 -12.88
CA THR A 47 -8.75 -10.28 -11.44
C THR A 47 -8.54 -9.04 -10.57
N THR A 48 -9.08 -9.06 -9.35
CA THR A 48 -8.82 -8.05 -8.32
C THR A 48 -8.42 -8.68 -6.98
N SER A 49 -8.08 -9.98 -6.98
CA SER A 49 -7.59 -10.68 -5.80
C SER A 49 -6.08 -10.49 -5.68
N THR A 50 -5.67 -9.82 -4.60
CA THR A 50 -4.27 -9.61 -4.23
C THR A 50 -3.51 -10.95 -4.15
N GLU A 51 -4.15 -12.01 -3.65
CA GLU A 51 -3.57 -13.34 -3.52
C GLU A 51 -3.24 -13.97 -4.87
N VAL A 52 -4.13 -13.83 -5.85
CA VAL A 52 -3.90 -14.32 -7.22
C VAL A 52 -2.78 -13.53 -7.88
N LEU A 53 -2.82 -12.20 -7.77
CA LEU A 53 -1.85 -11.29 -8.39
C LEU A 53 -0.40 -11.55 -7.95
N LYS A 54 -0.18 -12.04 -6.72
CA LYS A 54 1.17 -12.36 -6.22
C LYS A 54 1.96 -13.34 -7.09
N SER A 55 1.26 -14.14 -7.88
CA SER A 55 1.89 -15.13 -8.78
C SER A 55 2.31 -14.54 -10.12
N TYR A 56 1.84 -13.32 -10.43
CA TYR A 56 2.01 -12.66 -11.73
C TYR A 56 2.73 -11.31 -11.64
N VAL A 57 2.92 -10.80 -10.42
CA VAL A 57 3.61 -9.53 -10.13
C VAL A 57 5.00 -9.84 -9.60
N PHE A 58 6.03 -9.27 -10.22
CA PHE A 58 7.43 -9.57 -9.93
C PHE A 58 8.17 -8.41 -9.26
N ASN A 59 7.66 -7.18 -9.31
CA ASN A 59 8.29 -6.05 -8.63
C ASN A 59 7.99 -6.06 -7.13
N GLU A 60 9.02 -5.90 -6.31
CA GLU A 60 8.86 -5.81 -4.87
C GLU A 60 8.45 -4.37 -4.44
N PRO A 61 7.59 -4.23 -3.42
CA PRO A 61 7.19 -2.93 -2.93
C PRO A 61 8.32 -2.22 -2.17
N ILE A 62 8.60 -0.99 -2.56
CA ILE A 62 9.46 -0.07 -1.83
C ILE A 62 8.71 0.44 -0.61
N VAL A 63 9.18 0.03 0.57
CA VAL A 63 8.63 0.47 1.86
C VAL A 63 8.94 1.95 2.05
N VAL A 64 7.90 2.76 2.09
CA VAL A 64 7.99 4.18 2.44
C VAL A 64 7.63 4.31 3.92
N ASP A 65 8.38 5.10 4.67
CA ASP A 65 8.01 5.39 6.06
C ASP A 65 6.85 6.39 6.08
N ALA A 66 5.75 6.05 6.75
CA ALA A 66 4.61 6.94 6.95
C ALA A 66 4.97 8.15 7.83
N ALA A 67 6.11 8.10 8.54
CA ALA A 67 6.53 9.12 9.48
C ALA A 67 7.14 10.39 8.85
N HIS A 68 7.14 10.54 7.52
CA HIS A 68 7.57 11.79 6.88
C HIS A 68 6.54 12.92 7.01
N LEU A 69 5.90 13.06 8.18
CA LEU A 69 5.36 14.33 8.63
C LEU A 69 6.58 15.24 8.90
N PRO A 70 6.60 16.48 8.39
CA PRO A 70 7.57 17.45 8.88
C PRO A 70 7.44 17.47 10.40
N ALA A 71 8.56 17.28 11.12
CA ALA A 71 8.56 17.39 12.57
C ALA A 71 7.98 18.77 12.90
N LEU A 72 6.73 18.80 13.36
CA LEU A 72 6.14 19.98 13.97
C LEU A 72 7.13 20.35 15.07
N GLY A 73 7.70 21.55 14.98
CA GLY A 73 8.69 22.06 15.92
C GLY A 73 8.10 22.18 17.34
N PRO A 74 8.52 23.16 18.15
CA PRO A 74 8.16 23.25 19.58
C PRO A 74 6.65 23.16 19.90
N ALA A 75 5.76 23.38 18.93
CA ALA A 75 4.31 23.22 19.02
C ALA A 75 3.82 21.77 19.25
N GLY A 76 4.63 20.73 19.00
CA GLY A 76 4.23 19.33 19.22
C GLY A 76 4.08 18.93 20.69
N ILE A 77 4.67 19.70 21.61
CA ILE A 77 4.65 19.42 23.06
C ILE A 77 3.23 19.53 23.66
N PHE A 78 2.34 20.29 23.02
CA PHE A 78 1.00 20.55 23.57
C PHE A 78 -0.07 19.50 23.22
N MET A 79 0.24 18.51 22.38
CA MET A 79 -0.74 17.50 21.90
C MET A 79 -0.66 16.15 22.63
N GLN A 80 0.07 16.03 23.75
CA GLN A 80 0.26 14.79 24.51
C GLN A 80 -0.94 14.42 25.42
N GLY A 81 -2.17 14.62 24.95
CA GLY A 81 -3.37 14.59 25.79
C GLY A 81 -4.48 13.61 25.43
N THR A 82 -4.35 12.76 24.39
CA THR A 82 -5.43 11.81 24.07
C THR A 82 -4.92 10.52 23.44
N LYS A 83 -4.45 9.60 24.29
CA LYS A 83 -4.10 8.23 23.90
C LYS A 83 -5.39 7.43 23.63
N ARG A 84 -5.92 7.48 22.39
CA ARG A 84 -6.92 6.49 21.95
C ARG A 84 -6.20 5.28 21.36
N MET A 85 -6.52 4.10 21.88
CA MET A 85 -5.97 2.82 21.42
C MET A 85 -6.41 2.56 19.98
N PRO A 86 -5.50 2.29 19.02
CA PRO A 86 -5.92 1.80 17.72
C PRO A 86 -6.34 0.34 17.86
N GLY A 87 -7.62 0.07 17.61
CA GLY A 87 -8.15 -1.28 17.51
C GLY A 87 -7.42 -2.04 16.41
N THR A 88 -6.90 -3.22 16.76
CA THR A 88 -6.23 -4.15 15.86
C THR A 88 -7.22 -4.78 14.89
N ALA A 89 -7.64 -4.04 13.86
CA ALA A 89 -8.22 -4.61 12.66
C ALA A 89 -7.08 -5.05 11.75
N VAL A 90 -6.87 -6.36 11.70
CA VAL A 90 -5.86 -7.04 10.90
C VAL A 90 -6.10 -6.79 9.42
N THR A 91 -5.33 -5.91 8.79
CA THR A 91 -5.07 -5.92 7.35
C THR A 91 -3.58 -6.12 7.17
N LYS A 92 -3.14 -7.39 7.10
CA LYS A 92 -1.75 -7.72 6.81
C LYS A 92 -1.46 -7.32 5.36
N SER A 93 -0.84 -6.16 5.17
CA SER A 93 -0.30 -5.74 3.87
C SER A 93 0.72 -6.78 3.40
N VAL A 94 0.94 -6.89 2.09
CA VAL A 94 1.98 -7.75 1.50
C VAL A 94 3.36 -7.42 2.08
N VAL A 95 3.64 -6.12 2.29
CA VAL A 95 4.85 -5.63 2.99
C VAL A 95 4.96 -6.20 4.41
N ALA A 96 3.84 -6.38 5.10
CA ALA A 96 3.82 -6.90 6.46
C ALA A 96 3.96 -8.44 6.54
N ASN A 97 4.01 -9.14 5.40
CA ASN A 97 4.12 -10.59 5.33
C ASN A 97 5.55 -11.10 5.12
N GLU A 98 6.56 -10.23 5.06
CA GLU A 98 7.96 -10.65 4.97
C GLU A 98 8.56 -10.85 6.38
N PRO A 99 8.89 -12.08 6.78
CA PRO A 99 9.69 -12.30 7.97
C PRO A 99 11.13 -11.85 7.65
N GLY A 100 11.63 -10.87 8.40
CA GLY A 100 12.98 -10.32 8.23
C GLY A 100 14.03 -11.39 7.97
N GLY A 101 14.76 -11.23 6.87
CA GLY A 101 15.65 -12.25 6.32
C GLY A 101 16.94 -11.69 5.72
N ARG A 102 17.79 -11.13 6.59
CA ARG A 102 19.27 -11.10 6.48
C ARG A 102 19.90 -10.19 5.43
N LYS A 103 20.50 -9.10 5.92
CA LYS A 103 21.64 -8.43 5.29
C LYS A 103 22.66 -9.47 4.81
N ARG A 104 23.04 -9.38 3.54
CA ARG A 104 24.36 -9.78 3.05
C ARG A 104 25.10 -8.52 2.63
#